data_AF-G7WM14-F1
#
_entry.id   AF-G7WM14-F1
#
_cell.length_a   1.000
_cell.length_b   1.000
_cell.length_c   1.000
_cell.angle_alpha   90.00
_cell.angle_beta   90.00
_cell.angle_gamma   90.00
#
_symmetry.space_group_name_H-M   'P 1'
#
loop_
_entity.id
_entity.type
_entity.pdbx_description
1 polymer ?
#
loop_
_entity_poly.entity_id
_entity_poly.type
_entity_poly.pdbx_seq_one_letter_code
_entity_poly.pdbx_strand_id
1 'polypeptide(L)'
;MRIEAYIIEHRGRLRNHGVSHEKVEAARKEVEDMGAAEVEKVSALVPHLLTIPHKKIWVDYDEEADVLYVNFKRPSRADDSELTDDDVIIRREKGEVVGMTFLNVAKRFGTKGKA
;
A
#
# COMPACT_ATOMS: atom_id res chain seq x y z
N MET A 1 17.52 -1.26 18.80
CA MET A 1 17.82 -0.48 20.02
C MET A 1 18.11 1.01 19.73
N ARG A 2 17.35 1.67 18.84
CA ARG A 2 17.61 3.09 18.50
C ARG A 2 16.36 3.96 18.28
N ILE A 3 15.15 3.43 18.50
CA ILE A 3 13.89 4.19 18.34
C ILE A 3 13.31 4.61 19.71
N GLU A 4 13.47 3.78 20.74
CA GLU A 4 13.04 4.05 22.13
C GLU A 4 13.60 5.37 22.71
N ALA A 5 14.82 5.77 22.34
CA ALA A 5 15.50 6.93 22.93
C ALA A 5 14.93 8.28 22.46
N TYR A 6 14.39 8.38 21.23
CA TYR A 6 13.90 9.65 20.67
C TYR A 6 12.58 10.10 21.32
N ILE A 7 11.80 9.14 21.83
CA ILE A 7 10.52 9.39 22.50
C ILE A 7 10.74 9.90 23.93
N ILE A 8 11.87 9.57 24.58
CA ILE A 8 12.13 9.97 25.97
C ILE A 8 12.57 11.44 26.08
N GLU A 9 13.38 11.96 25.15
CA GLU A 9 13.87 13.36 25.20
C GLU A 9 12.77 14.41 24.97
N HIS A 10 11.70 14.07 24.23
CA HIS A 10 10.60 15.00 23.96
C HIS A 10 9.51 15.01 25.05
N ARG A 11 9.58 14.13 26.07
CA ARG A 11 8.63 14.09 27.21
C ARG A 11 8.69 15.32 28.13
N GLY A 12 9.73 16.15 28.03
CA GLY A 12 9.91 17.31 28.92
C GLY A 12 9.12 18.56 28.54
N ARG A 13 8.69 18.72 27.28
CA ARG A 13 8.28 20.02 26.74
C ARG A 13 6.80 20.19 26.40
N LEU A 14 5.99 19.15 26.54
CA LEU A 14 4.53 19.20 26.32
C LEU A 14 3.75 19.00 27.62
N ARG A 15 4.13 19.75 28.66
CA ARG A 15 3.21 20.07 29.76
C ARG A 15 2.62 21.44 29.45
N ASN A 16 1.52 21.47 28.69
CA ASN A 16 0.50 22.53 28.69
C ASN A 16 -0.37 22.42 27.44
N HIS A 17 -1.28 21.44 27.39
CA HIS A 17 -2.60 21.55 26.78
C HIS A 17 -3.40 20.37 27.37
N GLY A 18 -4.55 20.63 28.00
CA GLY A 18 -5.30 19.72 28.87
C GLY A 18 -5.90 18.46 28.20
N VAL A 19 -5.07 17.63 27.58
CA VAL A 19 -5.43 16.31 27.08
C VAL A 19 -5.34 15.34 28.26
N SER A 20 -6.45 14.70 28.61
CA SER A 20 -6.48 13.70 29.69
C SER A 20 -5.66 12.46 29.33
N HIS A 21 -5.05 11.83 30.33
CA HIS A 21 -4.24 10.62 30.17
C HIS A 21 -5.01 9.49 29.44
N GLU A 22 -6.32 9.40 29.64
CA GLU A 22 -7.22 8.46 28.96
C GLU A 22 -7.28 8.68 27.45
N LYS A 23 -7.31 9.94 26.99
CA LYS A 23 -7.31 10.28 25.55
C LYS A 23 -5.99 9.93 24.88
N VAL A 24 -4.87 10.07 25.61
CA VAL A 24 -3.54 9.71 25.10
C VAL A 24 -3.41 8.19 24.95
N GLU A 25 -3.88 7.41 25.91
CA GLU A 25 -3.85 5.94 25.84
C GLU A 25 -4.82 5.39 24.79
N ALA A 26 -6.01 6.00 24.62
CA ALA A 26 -6.95 5.63 23.56
C ALA A 26 -6.35 5.86 22.17
N ALA A 27 -5.77 7.04 21.93
CA ALA A 27 -5.11 7.35 20.65
C ALA A 27 -3.92 6.43 20.36
N ARG A 28 -3.16 6.03 21.39
CA ARG A 28 -2.07 5.06 21.26
C ARG A 28 -2.59 3.69 20.83
N LYS A 29 -3.63 3.20 21.51
CA LYS A 29 -4.25 1.91 21.18
C LYS A 29 -4.82 1.92 19.76
N GLU A 30 -5.48 3.00 19.34
CA GLU A 30 -5.95 3.17 17.96
C GLU A 30 -4.82 3.09 16.93
N VAL A 31 -3.67 3.72 17.20
CA VAL A 31 -2.50 3.65 16.30
C VAL A 31 -1.90 2.24 16.26
N GLU A 32 -1.82 1.55 17.41
CA GLU A 32 -1.35 0.15 17.48
C GLU A 32 -2.32 -0.80 16.73
N ASP A 33 -3.63 -0.63 16.92
CA ASP A 33 -4.69 -1.40 16.26
C ASP A 33 -4.73 -1.12 14.73
N MET A 34 -4.48 0.13 14.31
CA MET A 34 -4.33 0.48 12.89
C MET A 34 -3.16 -0.27 12.24
N GLY A 35 -2.02 -0.34 12.93
CA GLY A 35 -0.87 -1.11 12.46
C GLY A 35 -1.17 -2.61 12.35
N ALA A 36 -1.91 -3.17 13.31
CA ALA A 36 -2.34 -4.57 13.27
C ALA A 36 -3.25 -4.87 12.06
N ALA A 37 -4.20 -3.98 11.76
CA ALA A 37 -5.10 -4.12 10.62
C ALA A 37 -4.36 -4.05 9.27
N GLU A 38 -3.33 -3.21 9.15
CA GLU A 38 -2.47 -3.16 7.97
C GLU A 38 -1.66 -4.46 7.80
N VAL A 39 -1.08 -4.96 8.89
CA VAL A 39 -0.34 -6.23 8.89
C VAL A 39 -1.23 -7.39 8.46
N GLU A 40 -2.46 -7.47 8.95
CA GLU A 40 -3.43 -8.50 8.56
C GLU A 40 -3.72 -8.44 7.05
N LYS A 41 -4.04 -7.25 6.53
CA LYS A 41 -4.35 -7.05 5.10
C LYS A 41 -3.17 -7.41 4.20
N VAL A 42 -1.96 -7.00 4.56
CA VAL A 42 -0.75 -7.33 3.78
C VAL A 42 -0.41 -8.81 3.91
N SER A 43 -0.59 -9.41 5.09
CA SER A 43 -0.36 -10.85 5.30
C SER A 43 -1.26 -11.70 4.42
N ALA A 44 -2.50 -11.26 4.18
CA ALA A 44 -3.41 -11.94 3.26
C ALA A 44 -2.90 -11.97 1.80
N LEU A 45 -2.02 -11.03 1.41
CA LEU A 45 -1.41 -11.01 0.09
C LEU A 45 -0.17 -11.93 -0.01
N VAL A 46 0.49 -12.24 1.11
CA VAL A 46 1.77 -12.98 1.12
C VAL A 46 1.71 -14.29 0.34
N PRO A 47 0.70 -15.17 0.51
CA PRO A 47 0.64 -16.42 -0.26
C PRO A 47 0.61 -16.19 -1.77
N HIS A 48 -0.06 -15.14 -2.24
CA HIS A 48 -0.12 -14.77 -3.65
C HIS A 48 1.18 -14.14 -4.14
N LEU A 49 1.82 -13.29 -3.32
CA LEU A 49 3.11 -12.69 -3.66
C LEU A 49 4.22 -13.75 -3.80
N LEU A 50 4.15 -14.84 -3.04
CA LEU A 50 5.12 -15.94 -3.10
C LEU A 50 4.96 -16.84 -4.34
N THR A 51 3.79 -16.86 -4.98
CA THR A 51 3.55 -17.68 -6.18
C THR A 51 3.79 -16.93 -7.49
N ILE A 52 3.85 -15.61 -7.46
CA ILE A 52 4.17 -14.79 -8.63
C ILE A 52 5.67 -14.98 -8.98
N PRO A 53 6.02 -15.25 -10.26
CA PRO A 53 7.40 -15.53 -10.66
C PRO A 53 8.34 -14.30 -10.66
N HIS A 54 7.85 -13.13 -10.21
CA HIS A 54 8.59 -11.87 -10.20
C HIS A 54 9.15 -11.55 -8.82
N LYS A 55 10.48 -11.32 -8.74
CA LYS A 55 11.19 -11.06 -7.47
C LYS A 55 10.88 -9.71 -6.82
N LYS A 56 10.41 -8.74 -7.60
CA LYS A 56 10.11 -7.38 -7.16
C LYS A 56 8.82 -6.92 -7.80
N ILE A 57 7.96 -6.30 -7.01
CA ILE A 57 6.69 -5.75 -7.44
C ILE A 57 6.61 -4.33 -6.91
N TRP A 58 6.33 -3.37 -7.79
CA TRP A 58 6.03 -1.99 -7.40
C TRP A 58 4.59 -1.69 -7.74
N VAL A 59 3.82 -1.34 -6.73
CA VAL A 59 2.40 -1.01 -6.83
C VAL A 59 2.23 0.49 -6.59
N ASP A 60 1.49 1.16 -7.46
CA ASP A 60 1.21 2.59 -7.37
C ASP A 60 -0.23 2.85 -7.80
N TYR A 61 -1.04 3.45 -6.92
CA TYR A 61 -2.44 3.76 -7.18
C TYR A 61 -2.59 5.27 -7.39
N ASP A 62 -3.04 5.65 -8.57
CA ASP A 62 -3.41 7.02 -8.89
C ASP A 62 -4.91 7.21 -8.61
N GLU A 63 -5.20 7.91 -7.50
CA GLU A 63 -6.58 8.18 -7.07
C GLU A 63 -7.32 9.11 -8.03
N GLU A 64 -6.63 10.02 -8.72
CA GLU A 64 -7.25 10.99 -9.64
C GLU A 64 -7.68 10.29 -10.93
N ALA A 65 -6.84 9.37 -11.43
CA ALA A 65 -7.12 8.61 -12.63
C ALA A 65 -7.97 7.34 -12.40
N ASP A 66 -8.11 6.88 -11.15
CA ASP A 66 -8.67 5.56 -10.80
C ASP A 66 -7.90 4.40 -11.48
N VAL A 67 -6.57 4.45 -11.37
CA VAL A 67 -5.65 3.52 -12.06
C VAL A 67 -4.63 2.91 -11.09
N LEU A 68 -4.46 1.59 -11.14
CA LEU A 68 -3.43 0.86 -10.38
C LEU A 68 -2.34 0.35 -11.31
N TYR A 69 -1.11 0.83 -11.11
CA TYR A 69 0.07 0.36 -11.80
C TYR A 69 0.75 -0.73 -10.99
N VAL A 70 0.96 -1.89 -11.62
CA VAL A 70 1.79 -2.98 -11.08
C VAL A 70 3.00 -3.15 -12.00
N ASN A 71 4.20 -2.95 -11.47
CA ASN A 71 5.44 -3.07 -12.23
C ASN A 71 6.28 -4.24 -11.69
N PHE A 72 6.89 -5.01 -12.59
CA PHE A 72 7.81 -6.10 -12.25
C PHE A 72 9.28 -5.77 -12.56
N LYS A 73 9.51 -4.63 -13.24
CA LYS A 73 10.84 -4.12 -13.60
C LYS A 73 10.90 -2.60 -13.40
N ARG A 74 12.06 -2.09 -12.97
CA ARG A 74 12.43 -0.66 -13.02
C ARG A 74 13.80 -0.47 -13.68
N PRO A 75 13.94 0.45 -14.67
CA PRO A 75 12.86 1.21 -15.31
C PRO A 75 11.88 0.30 -16.05
N SER A 76 10.59 0.65 -16.02
CA SER A 76 9.54 -0.10 -16.70
C SER A 76 9.51 0.36 -18.16
N ARG A 77 10.35 -0.27 -19.00
CA ARG A 77 10.30 -0.08 -20.44
C ARG A 77 9.48 -1.21 -21.03
N ALA A 78 8.45 -0.88 -21.79
CA ALA A 78 7.68 -1.82 -22.58
C ALA A 78 7.91 -1.52 -24.07
N ASP A 79 7.97 -2.56 -24.88
CA ASP A 79 7.94 -2.44 -26.35
C ASP A 79 6.59 -2.85 -26.93
N ASP A 80 5.72 -3.46 -26.12
CA ASP A 80 4.40 -3.93 -26.51
C ASP A 80 3.39 -3.80 -25.35
N SER A 81 2.11 -3.65 -25.69
CA SER A 81 1.01 -3.58 -24.73
C SER A 81 -0.31 -4.07 -25.32
N GLU A 82 -1.07 -4.79 -24.51
CA GLU A 82 -2.37 -5.34 -24.87
C GLU A 82 -3.42 -4.90 -23.84
N LEU A 83 -4.53 -4.33 -24.30
CA LEU A 83 -5.71 -4.05 -23.47
C LEU A 83 -6.64 -5.27 -23.52
N THR A 84 -6.96 -5.82 -22.35
CA THR A 84 -7.91 -6.94 -22.22
C THR A 84 -9.35 -6.46 -22.03
N ASP A 85 -10.31 -7.36 -22.20
CA ASP A 85 -11.74 -7.10 -21.89
C ASP A 85 -11.99 -6.76 -20.40
N ASP A 86 -11.01 -7.06 -19.54
CA ASP A 86 -11.03 -6.77 -18.12
C ASP A 86 -10.45 -5.39 -17.76
N ASP A 87 -10.39 -4.45 -18.70
CA ASP A 87 -9.78 -3.12 -18.50
C ASP A 87 -8.36 -3.20 -17.90
N VAL A 88 -7.62 -4.26 -18.21
CA VAL A 88 -6.23 -4.44 -17.80
C VAL A 88 -5.34 -4.28 -19.01
N ILE A 89 -4.37 -3.37 -18.91
CA ILE A 89 -3.31 -3.24 -19.90
C ILE A 89 -2.12 -4.09 -19.45
N ILE A 90 -1.81 -5.16 -20.18
CA ILE A 90 -0.63 -5.98 -19.98
C ILE A 90 0.52 -5.35 -20.75
N ARG A 91 1.63 -5.03 -20.07
CA ARG A 91 2.82 -4.44 -20.69
C ARG A 91 3.92 -5.48 -20.82
N ARG A 92 4.51 -5.57 -22.00
CA ARG A 92 5.56 -6.54 -22.32
C ARG A 92 6.84 -5.86 -22.79
N GLU A 93 7.95 -6.51 -22.53
CA GLU A 93 9.25 -6.19 -23.11
C GLU A 93 9.85 -7.48 -23.66
N LYS A 94 10.11 -7.55 -24.97
CA LYS A 94 10.66 -8.75 -25.62
C LYS A 94 9.86 -10.04 -25.33
N GLY A 95 8.54 -9.91 -25.24
CA GLY A 95 7.60 -11.01 -24.95
C GLY A 95 7.39 -11.33 -23.47
N GLU A 96 8.21 -10.80 -22.56
CA GLU A 96 8.05 -11.00 -21.12
C GLU A 96 7.13 -9.94 -20.52
N VAL A 97 6.26 -10.33 -19.58
CA VAL A 97 5.40 -9.36 -18.87
C VAL A 97 6.24 -8.53 -17.90
N VAL A 98 6.28 -7.21 -18.11
CA VAL A 98 7.04 -6.26 -17.29
C VAL A 98 6.16 -5.42 -16.37
N GLY A 99 4.84 -5.45 -16.58
CA GLY A 99 3.87 -4.84 -15.67
C GLY A 99 2.44 -4.92 -16.19
N MET A 100 1.52 -4.43 -15.37
CA MET A 100 0.09 -4.36 -15.64
C MET A 100 -0.42 -2.98 -15.21
N THR A 101 -1.44 -2.48 -15.90
CA THR A 101 -2.17 -1.27 -15.51
C THR A 101 -3.64 -1.63 -15.43
N PHE A 102 -4.23 -1.55 -14.24
CA PHE A 102 -5.65 -1.81 -14.03
C PHE A 102 -6.38 -0.48 -14.07
N LEU A 103 -7.39 -0.36 -14.94
CA LEU A 103 -8.22 0.83 -15.04
C LEU A 103 -9.54 0.62 -14.28
N ASN A 104 -10.21 1.72 -13.92
CA ASN A 104 -11.51 1.69 -13.22
C ASN A 104 -11.47 0.88 -11.92
N VAL A 105 -10.38 0.99 -11.16
CA VAL A 105 -10.06 0.11 -10.04
C VAL A 105 -11.09 0.23 -8.93
N ALA A 106 -11.49 1.44 -8.54
CA ALA A 106 -12.50 1.69 -7.53
C ALA A 106 -13.86 1.12 -7.96
N LYS A 107 -14.20 1.17 -9.25
CA LYS A 107 -15.45 0.58 -9.75
C LYS A 107 -15.43 -0.95 -9.72
N ARG A 108 -14.28 -1.56 -10.05
CA ARG A 108 -14.13 -3.02 -10.19
C ARG A 108 -13.81 -3.73 -8.86
N PHE A 109 -12.96 -3.11 -8.05
CA PHE A 109 -12.37 -3.69 -6.85
C PHE A 109 -12.61 -2.86 -5.60
N GLY A 110 -13.26 -1.69 -5.72
CA GLY A 110 -13.64 -0.88 -4.58
C GLY A 110 -14.47 -1.69 -3.60
N THR A 111 -13.87 -2.03 -2.47
CA THR A 111 -14.62 -2.54 -1.33
C THR A 111 -15.48 -1.39 -0.83
N LYS A 112 -16.78 -1.61 -0.63
CA LYS A 112 -17.65 -0.66 0.10
C LYS A 112 -17.11 -0.54 1.53
N GLY A 113 -16.19 0.39 1.75
CA GLY A 113 -15.36 0.38 2.96
C GLY A 113 -14.69 1.71 3.27
N LYS A 114 -15.33 2.84 2.92
CA LYS A 114 -15.17 4.14 3.60
C LYS A 114 -16.50 4.89 3.51
N ALA A 115 -17.38 4.63 4.47
CA ALA A 115 -18.50 5.48 4.86
C ALA A 115 -18.49 5.56 6.38
#